data_AF-A0A9E0UVZ3-F1
#
_entry.id   AF-A0A9E0UVZ3-F1
#
_cell.length_a   1.000
_cell.length_b   1.000
_cell.length_c   1.000
_cell.angle_alpha   90.00
_cell.angle_beta   90.00
_cell.angle_gamma   90.00
#
_symmetry.space_group_name_H-M   'P 1'
#
loop_
_entity.id
_entity.type
_entity.pdbx_description
1 polymer ?
#
loop_
_entity_poly.entity_id
_entity_poly.type
_entity_poly.pdbx_seq_one_letter_code
_entity_poly.pdbx_strand_id
1 'polypeptide(L)'
;MRKSNIGKWVLYILIVLFVMCAGRGYGQSDSVKYVMPELPPQPPSGLDDNVNNTVPLSIEESAWMEADGLKWELKLSDDQYKEVHKIVLAALKKKEKLWDAGAEKIIDNTELEERLDKIDEGMDAQLKDVVTAEQFEKYMSRRKKLKSK
;
A
#
# COMPACT_ATOMS: atom_id res chain seq x y z
N MET A 1 22.97 -21.12 -15.26
CA MET A 1 23.23 -19.87 -14.51
C MET A 1 21.94 -19.45 -13.82
N ARG A 2 21.77 -19.74 -12.52
CA ARG A 2 20.60 -19.31 -11.74
C ARG A 2 20.88 -17.91 -11.19
N LYS A 3 20.30 -16.87 -11.79
CA LYS A 3 20.31 -15.54 -11.20
C LYS A 3 19.39 -15.58 -9.98
N SER A 4 19.99 -15.51 -8.80
CA SER A 4 19.30 -15.50 -7.52
C SER A 4 18.43 -14.23 -7.42
N ASN A 5 17.11 -14.40 -7.40
CA ASN A 5 16.12 -13.31 -7.28
C ASN A 5 15.97 -12.78 -5.83
N ILE A 6 16.90 -13.10 -4.94
CA ILE A 6 16.97 -12.58 -3.56
C ILE A 6 16.97 -11.04 -3.53
N GLY A 7 17.47 -10.38 -4.59
CA GLY A 7 17.49 -8.92 -4.69
C GLY A 7 16.09 -8.27 -4.67
N LYS A 8 15.05 -8.90 -5.22
CA LYS A 8 13.69 -8.32 -5.26
C LYS A 8 12.96 -8.44 -3.92
N TRP A 9 13.21 -9.52 -3.19
CA TRP A 9 12.68 -9.74 -1.84
C TRP A 9 13.29 -8.76 -0.83
N VAL A 10 14.60 -8.53 -0.93
CA VAL A 10 15.29 -7.51 -0.13
C VAL A 10 14.83 -6.11 -0.52
N LEU A 11 14.52 -5.86 -1.79
CA LEU A 11 14.03 -4.56 -2.24
C LEU A 11 12.62 -4.24 -1.74
N TYR A 12 11.70 -5.21 -1.69
CA TYR A 12 10.35 -4.97 -1.15
C TYR A 12 10.37 -4.75 0.36
N ILE A 13 11.18 -5.53 1.09
CA ILE A 13 11.44 -5.31 2.52
C ILE A 13 12.14 -3.96 2.75
N LEU A 14 13.06 -3.55 1.88
CA LEU A 14 13.69 -2.23 1.91
C LEU A 14 12.74 -1.09 1.54
N ILE A 15 11.75 -1.28 0.65
CA ILE A 15 10.75 -0.25 0.35
C ILE A 15 9.81 -0.07 1.55
N VAL A 16 9.39 -1.17 2.18
CA VAL A 16 8.61 -1.12 3.42
C VAL A 16 9.44 -0.48 4.56
N LEU A 17 10.72 -0.80 4.68
CA LEU A 17 11.64 -0.18 5.67
C LEU A 17 12.00 1.28 5.34
N PHE A 18 12.17 1.65 4.07
CA PHE A 18 12.52 3.02 3.67
C PHE A 18 11.33 3.97 3.84
N VAL A 19 10.10 3.48 3.64
CA VAL A 19 8.88 4.21 4.01
C VAL A 19 8.77 4.34 5.54
N MET A 20 9.18 3.32 6.31
CA MET A 20 9.25 3.41 7.78
C MET A 20 10.37 4.33 8.31
N CYS A 21 11.50 4.48 7.60
CA CYS A 21 12.60 5.36 8.02
C CYS A 21 12.44 6.82 7.55
N ALA A 22 11.76 7.07 6.42
CA ALA A 22 11.52 8.42 5.92
C ALA A 22 10.49 9.22 6.77
N GLY A 23 9.79 8.57 7.70
CA GLY A 23 8.93 9.22 8.70
C GLY A 23 9.69 9.95 9.83
N ARG A 24 11.02 9.85 9.88
CA ARG A 24 11.84 10.43 10.96
C ARG A 24 12.69 11.59 10.44
N GLY A 25 12.04 12.69 10.04
CA GLY A 25 12.77 13.87 9.57
C GLY A 25 11.94 15.00 8.98
N TYR A 26 10.84 15.41 9.61
CA TYR A 26 10.29 16.75 9.40
C TYR A 26 10.40 17.56 10.69
N GLY A 27 11.63 17.94 11.00
CA GLY A 27 11.94 19.01 11.94
C GLY A 27 12.05 20.33 11.20
N GLN A 28 11.05 21.19 11.44
CA GLN A 28 11.14 22.66 11.47
C GLN A 28 11.17 23.43 10.13
N SER A 29 10.01 23.98 9.76
CA SER A 29 9.86 25.28 9.08
C SER A 29 8.44 25.81 9.31
N ASP A 30 8.33 27.11 9.53
CA ASP A 30 7.27 27.82 10.24
C ASP A 30 5.82 27.73 9.70
N SER A 31 4.90 27.69 10.66
CA SER A 31 3.51 28.16 10.66
C SER A 31 2.83 28.45 9.30
N VAL A 32 2.14 27.46 8.76
CA VAL A 32 0.93 27.70 7.97
C VAL A 32 -0.19 26.89 8.62
N LYS A 33 -1.20 27.60 9.15
CA LYS A 33 -2.42 27.00 9.70
C LYS A 33 -3.17 26.28 8.57
N TYR A 34 -2.84 25.03 8.33
CA TYR A 34 -3.69 24.15 7.55
C TYR A 34 -4.87 23.75 8.43
N VAL A 35 -6.03 24.36 8.17
CA VAL A 35 -7.31 23.83 8.64
C VAL A 35 -7.57 22.56 7.83
N MET A 36 -7.21 21.41 8.39
CA MET A 36 -7.59 20.11 7.85
C MET A 36 -9.12 19.97 7.93
N PRO A 37 -9.82 19.64 6.85
CA PRO A 37 -11.21 19.19 6.95
C PRO A 37 -11.24 17.91 7.80
N GLU A 38 -12.20 17.84 8.72
CA GLU A 38 -12.27 16.83 9.78
C GLU A 38 -12.11 15.41 9.24
N LEU A 39 -11.06 14.72 9.74
CA LEU A 39 -10.81 13.30 9.54
C LEU A 39 -11.98 12.46 10.09
N PRO A 40 -12.37 11.35 9.44
CA PRO A 40 -13.25 10.36 10.07
C PRO A 40 -12.63 9.87 11.40
N PRO A 41 -13.45 9.50 12.39
CA PRO A 41 -13.01 9.27 13.76
C PRO A 41 -11.86 8.25 13.82
N GLN A 42 -10.74 8.68 14.41
CA GLN A 42 -9.60 7.82 14.67
C GLN A 42 -10.00 6.70 15.67
N PRO A 43 -9.50 5.46 15.51
CA PRO A 43 -9.67 4.43 16.52
C PRO A 43 -9.00 4.87 17.84
N PRO A 44 -9.55 4.46 19.01
CA PRO A 44 -9.14 4.98 20.31
C PRO A 44 -7.65 4.74 20.57
N SER A 45 -6.91 5.83 20.73
CA SER A 45 -5.51 5.84 21.12
C SER A 45 -5.40 5.56 22.62
N GLY A 46 -5.17 4.30 22.96
CA GLY A 46 -4.75 3.89 24.29
C GLY A 46 -3.74 2.77 24.16
N LEU A 47 -2.47 3.06 24.46
CA LEU A 47 -1.58 2.29 25.35
C LEU A 47 -0.12 2.75 25.16
N ASP A 48 0.35 3.45 26.19
CA ASP A 48 1.61 3.27 26.92
C ASP A 48 2.96 3.36 26.19
N ASP A 49 3.75 4.33 26.63
CA ASP A 49 5.14 4.60 26.27
C ASP A 49 6.11 3.52 26.77
N ASN A 50 6.20 2.34 26.13
CA ASN A 50 7.35 1.47 26.33
C ASN A 50 7.53 0.39 25.24
N VAL A 51 8.80 0.15 24.90
CA VAL A 51 9.35 -0.98 24.12
C VAL A 51 9.29 -0.82 22.59
N ASN A 52 10.42 -1.17 21.96
CA ASN A 52 10.64 -1.40 20.53
C ASN A 52 9.70 -2.47 19.91
N ASN A 53 8.39 -2.34 20.09
CA ASN A 53 7.37 -3.20 19.53
C ASN A 53 6.65 -2.43 18.42
N THR A 54 7.20 -2.46 17.22
CA THR A 54 6.46 -2.04 16.02
C THR A 54 5.31 -3.02 15.86
N VAL A 55 4.13 -2.66 16.36
CA VAL A 55 2.90 -3.41 16.09
C VAL A 55 2.76 -3.46 14.57
N PRO A 56 2.64 -4.66 13.95
CA PRO A 56 2.42 -4.73 12.51
C PRO A 56 1.12 -3.99 12.21
N LEU A 57 1.19 -3.02 11.28
CA LEU A 57 0.00 -2.30 10.83
C LEU A 57 -1.07 -3.30 10.42
N SER A 58 -2.30 -3.07 10.88
CA SER A 58 -3.44 -3.85 10.43
C SER A 58 -3.63 -3.68 8.92
N ILE A 59 -4.32 -4.63 8.29
CA ILE A 59 -4.66 -4.54 6.86
C ILE A 59 -5.46 -3.27 6.56
N GLU A 60 -6.33 -2.87 7.49
CA GLU A 60 -7.16 -1.67 7.31
C GLU A 60 -6.31 -0.40 7.34
N GLU A 61 -5.37 -0.28 8.28
CA GLU A 61 -4.43 0.86 8.29
C GLU A 61 -3.51 0.86 7.07
N SER A 62 -3.07 -0.33 6.64
CA SER A 62 -2.26 -0.48 5.42
C SER A 62 -3.04 -0.04 4.16
N ALA A 63 -4.33 -0.39 4.09
CA ALA A 63 -5.20 0.01 2.99
C ALA A 63 -5.40 1.53 2.96
N TRP A 64 -5.62 2.16 4.11
CA TRP A 64 -5.73 3.61 4.20
C TRP A 64 -4.44 4.31 3.80
N MET A 65 -3.28 3.82 4.25
CA MET A 65 -1.98 4.40 3.90
C MET A 65 -1.70 4.33 2.39
N GLU A 66 -2.04 3.20 1.75
CA GLU A 66 -1.90 3.07 0.30
C GLU A 66 -2.91 3.96 -0.45
N ALA A 67 -4.16 4.02 0.01
CA ALA A 67 -5.17 4.90 -0.55
C ALA A 67 -4.79 6.39 -0.40
N ASP A 68 -4.16 6.78 0.71
CA ASP A 68 -3.67 8.14 0.95
C ASP A 68 -2.55 8.52 -0.01
N GLY A 69 -1.61 7.60 -0.23
CA GLY A 69 -0.57 7.76 -1.25
C GLY A 69 -1.18 7.98 -2.64
N LEU A 70 -2.19 7.18 -2.99
CA LEU A 70 -2.92 7.34 -4.26
C LEU A 70 -3.74 8.63 -4.32
N LYS A 71 -4.37 9.05 -3.21
CA LYS A 71 -5.13 10.31 -3.13
C LYS A 71 -4.23 11.49 -3.46
N TRP A 72 -3.08 11.58 -2.82
CA TRP A 72 -2.12 12.66 -3.03
C TRP A 72 -1.51 12.65 -4.42
N GLU A 73 -1.07 11.48 -4.89
CA GLU A 73 -0.40 11.38 -6.17
C GLU A 73 -1.35 11.60 -7.35
N LEU A 74 -2.55 11.02 -7.30
CA LEU A 74 -3.52 11.07 -8.40
C LEU A 74 -4.52 12.24 -8.26
N LYS A 75 -4.47 12.98 -7.14
CA LYS A 75 -5.42 14.05 -6.82
C LYS A 75 -6.86 13.54 -6.89
N LEU A 76 -7.14 12.45 -6.19
CA LEU A 76 -8.47 11.83 -6.17
C LEU A 76 -9.47 12.76 -5.48
N SER A 77 -10.71 12.80 -5.99
CA SER A 77 -11.84 13.35 -5.25
C SER A 77 -12.16 12.48 -4.02
N ASP A 78 -12.92 13.02 -3.05
CA ASP A 78 -13.25 12.26 -1.84
C ASP A 78 -14.08 11.00 -2.11
N ASP A 79 -14.95 11.04 -3.12
CA ASP A 79 -15.74 9.87 -3.53
C ASP A 79 -14.86 8.81 -4.19
N GLN A 80 -13.96 9.22 -5.10
CA GLN A 80 -12.98 8.31 -5.70
C GLN A 80 -12.06 7.72 -4.63
N TYR A 81 -11.59 8.53 -3.68
CA TYR A 81 -10.72 8.08 -2.60
C TYR A 81 -11.34 6.98 -1.75
N LYS A 82 -12.63 7.11 -1.39
CA LYS A 82 -13.36 6.07 -0.65
C LYS A 82 -13.46 4.76 -1.43
N GLU A 83 -13.75 4.84 -2.73
CA GLU A 83 -13.84 3.65 -3.59
C GLU A 83 -12.46 3.02 -3.81
N VAL A 84 -11.41 3.83 -4.02
CA VAL A 84 -10.03 3.35 -4.10
C VAL A 84 -9.63 2.63 -2.81
N HIS A 85 -9.95 3.19 -1.64
CA HIS A 85 -9.68 2.51 -0.37
C HIS A 85 -10.35 1.13 -0.30
N LYS A 86 -11.64 1.01 -0.68
CA LYS A 86 -12.34 -0.29 -0.71
C LYS A 86 -11.66 -1.29 -1.64
N ILE A 87 -11.25 -0.84 -2.83
CA ILE A 87 -10.55 -1.67 -3.82
C ILE A 87 -9.22 -2.17 -3.26
N VAL A 88 -8.42 -1.27 -2.68
CA VAL A 88 -7.12 -1.60 -2.07
C VAL A 88 -7.30 -2.56 -0.90
N LEU A 89 -8.25 -2.27 -0.01
CA LEU A 89 -8.55 -3.13 1.14
C LEU A 89 -8.92 -4.55 0.72
N ALA A 90 -9.78 -4.68 -0.29
CA ALA A 90 -10.18 -5.98 -0.83
C ALA A 90 -9.01 -6.73 -1.46
N ALA A 91 -8.11 -6.02 -2.16
CA ALA A 91 -6.90 -6.62 -2.73
C ALA A 91 -5.94 -7.09 -1.63
N LEU A 92 -5.67 -6.27 -0.61
CA LEU A 92 -4.78 -6.61 0.49
C LEU A 92 -5.28 -7.83 1.28
N LYS A 93 -6.58 -7.90 1.60
CA LYS A 93 -7.18 -9.08 2.26
C LYS A 93 -6.99 -10.37 1.44
N LYS A 94 -7.09 -10.29 0.11
CA LYS A 94 -6.85 -11.45 -0.77
C LYS A 94 -5.37 -11.84 -0.81
N LYS A 95 -4.46 -10.85 -0.82
CA LYS A 95 -3.01 -11.09 -0.82
C LYS A 95 -2.54 -11.73 0.47
N GLU A 96 -3.01 -11.23 1.62
CA GLU A 96 -2.71 -11.81 2.93
C GLU A 96 -3.08 -13.29 2.96
N LYS A 97 -4.32 -13.64 2.59
CA LYS A 97 -4.77 -15.03 2.53
C LYS A 97 -3.92 -15.91 1.60
N LEU A 98 -3.46 -15.37 0.48
CA LEU A 98 -2.56 -16.11 -0.43
C LEU A 98 -1.16 -16.27 0.17
N TRP A 99 -0.64 -15.26 0.87
CA TRP A 99 0.63 -15.35 1.55
C TRP A 99 0.60 -16.37 2.68
N ASP A 100 -0.48 -16.43 3.45
CA ASP A 100 -0.67 -17.47 4.47
C ASP A 100 -0.63 -18.86 3.82
N ALA A 101 -1.35 -19.06 2.72
CA ALA A 101 -1.35 -20.33 1.99
C ALA A 101 0.04 -20.68 1.40
N GLY A 102 0.79 -19.68 0.92
CA GLY A 102 2.16 -19.86 0.45
C GLY A 102 3.15 -20.17 1.57
N ALA A 103 3.00 -19.53 2.73
CA ALA A 103 3.83 -19.78 3.92
C ALA A 103 3.61 -21.19 4.48
N GLU A 104 2.36 -21.67 4.44
CA GLU A 104 2.00 -23.06 4.77
C GLU A 104 2.41 -24.06 3.68
N LYS A 105 2.98 -23.59 2.56
CA LYS A 105 3.40 -24.40 1.39
C LYS A 105 2.24 -25.17 0.76
N ILE A 106 1.02 -24.67 0.90
CA ILE A 106 -0.18 -25.23 0.25
C ILE A 106 -0.11 -25.01 -1.26
N ILE A 107 0.47 -23.89 -1.67
CA ILE A 107 0.74 -23.54 -3.06
C ILE A 107 2.24 -23.28 -3.24
N ASP A 108 2.78 -23.58 -4.42
CA ASP A 108 4.17 -23.29 -4.72
C ASP A 108 4.40 -21.81 -5.05
N ASN A 109 5.68 -21.41 -5.11
CA ASN A 109 6.03 -20.01 -5.34
C ASN A 109 5.60 -19.49 -6.72
N THR A 110 5.58 -20.33 -7.75
CA THR A 110 5.15 -19.93 -9.10
C THR A 110 3.64 -19.70 -9.11
N GLU A 111 2.87 -20.62 -8.51
CA GLU A 111 1.43 -20.44 -8.36
C GLU A 111 1.10 -19.22 -7.49
N LEU A 112 1.84 -18.99 -6.40
CA LEU A 112 1.67 -17.80 -5.56
C LEU A 112 1.89 -16.50 -6.36
N GLU A 113 2.97 -16.41 -7.13
CA GLU A 113 3.27 -15.26 -7.99
C GLU A 113 2.16 -15.01 -9.01
N GLU A 114 1.71 -16.05 -9.72
CA GLU A 114 0.61 -15.94 -10.69
C GLU A 114 -0.69 -15.46 -10.07
N ARG A 115 -1.02 -15.94 -8.86
CA ARG A 115 -2.25 -15.56 -8.17
C ARG A 115 -2.18 -14.14 -7.60
N LEU A 116 -1.00 -13.69 -7.17
CA LEU A 116 -0.77 -12.31 -6.76
C LEU A 116 -0.90 -11.34 -7.94
N ASP A 117 -0.33 -11.68 -9.10
CA ASP A 117 -0.48 -10.87 -10.31
C ASP A 117 -1.95 -10.76 -10.74
N LYS A 118 -2.73 -11.85 -10.66
CA LYS A 118 -4.19 -11.82 -10.92
C LYS A 118 -4.95 -10.92 -9.96
N ILE A 119 -4.56 -10.87 -8.68
CA ILE A 119 -5.19 -9.92 -7.73
C ILE A 119 -4.90 -8.50 -8.16
N ASP A 120 -3.66 -8.21 -8.53
CA ASP A 120 -3.30 -6.87 -8.97
C ASP A 120 -4.00 -6.48 -10.29
N GLU A 121 -4.12 -7.38 -11.25
CA GLU A 121 -4.87 -7.13 -12.49
C GLU A 121 -6.35 -6.84 -12.20
N GLY A 122 -6.95 -7.58 -11.27
CA GLY A 122 -8.31 -7.32 -10.81
C GLY A 122 -8.45 -5.98 -10.07
N MET A 123 -7.40 -5.53 -9.38
CA MET A 123 -7.35 -4.23 -8.76
C MET A 123 -7.24 -3.11 -9.81
N ASP A 124 -6.37 -3.26 -10.81
CA ASP A 124 -6.23 -2.32 -11.93
C ASP A 124 -7.55 -2.14 -12.68
N ALA A 125 -8.23 -3.24 -12.98
CA ALA A 125 -9.51 -3.21 -13.68
C ALA A 125 -10.55 -2.38 -12.92
N GLN A 126 -10.66 -2.58 -11.60
CA GLN A 126 -11.58 -1.81 -10.76
C GLN A 126 -11.14 -0.34 -10.62
N LEU A 127 -9.85 -0.08 -10.50
CA LEU A 127 -9.33 1.30 -10.42
C LEU A 127 -9.65 2.10 -11.68
N LYS A 128 -9.55 1.46 -12.86
CA LYS A 128 -9.87 2.09 -14.14
C LYS A 128 -11.31 2.59 -14.23
N ASP A 129 -12.25 1.93 -13.55
CA ASP A 129 -13.67 2.32 -13.54
C ASP A 129 -13.96 3.45 -12.53
N VAL A 130 -13.09 3.66 -11.54
CA VAL A 130 -13.24 4.67 -10.49
C VAL A 130 -12.50 5.97 -10.82
N VAL A 131 -11.30 5.87 -11.40
CA VAL A 131 -10.43 7.01 -11.68
C VAL A 131 -10.54 7.47 -13.13
N THR A 132 -10.13 8.71 -13.42
CA THR A 132 -10.09 9.18 -14.82
C THR A 132 -8.99 8.46 -15.60
N ALA A 133 -9.10 8.46 -16.93
CA ALA A 133 -8.07 7.87 -17.80
C ALA A 133 -6.67 8.47 -17.53
N GLU A 134 -6.57 9.79 -17.32
CA GLU A 134 -5.29 10.45 -17.00
C GLU A 134 -4.73 10.01 -15.65
N GLN A 135 -5.58 9.86 -14.64
CA GLN A 135 -5.19 9.35 -13.32
C GLN A 135 -4.72 7.89 -13.42
N PHE A 136 -5.40 7.09 -14.23
CA PHE A 136 -5.06 5.69 -14.45
C PHE A 136 -3.71 5.52 -15.16
N GLU A 137 -3.44 6.32 -16.19
CA GLU A 137 -2.13 6.30 -16.88
C GLU A 137 -0.98 6.69 -15.93
N LYS A 138 -1.22 7.66 -15.04
CA LYS A 138 -0.25 8.05 -14.00
C LYS A 138 -0.01 6.91 -13.00
N TYR A 139 -1.08 6.23 -12.59
CA TYR A 139 -1.00 5.04 -11.73
C TYR A 139 -0.19 3.90 -12.40
N MET A 140 -0.50 3.56 -13.66
CA MET A 140 0.23 2.53 -14.41
C MET A 140 1.71 2.87 -14.58
N SER A 141 2.02 4.14 -14.84
CA SER A 141 3.40 4.64 -14.93
C SER A 141 4.17 4.46 -13.61
N ARG A 142 3.54 4.73 -12.46
CA ARG A 142 4.12 4.46 -11.13
C ARG A 142 4.35 2.97 -10.93
N ARG A 143 3.36 2.14 -11.24
CA ARG A 143 3.44 0.69 -11.06
C ARG A 143 4.57 0.07 -11.90
N LYS A 144 4.74 0.52 -13.14
CA LYS A 144 5.85 0.12 -14.01
C LYS A 144 7.22 0.49 -13.42
N LYS A 145 7.36 1.69 -12.83
CA LYS A 145 8.60 2.12 -12.15
C LYS A 145 8.93 1.24 -10.94
N LEU A 146 7.93 0.82 -10.19
CA LEU A 146 8.11 -0.07 -9.03
C LEU A 146 8.49 -1.49 -9.43
N LYS A 147 7.87 -2.06 -10.48
CA LYS A 147 8.23 -3.40 -10.99
C LYS A 147 9.59 -3.46 -11.69
N SER A 148 10.14 -2.32 -12.12
CA SER A 148 11.41 -2.22 -12.84
C SER A 148 12.64 -2.02 -11.96
N LYS A 149 12.47 -1.75 -10.66
CA LYS A 149 13.58 -1.70 -9.69
C LYS A 149 13.84 -3.09 -9.11
#